data_AF-A0A4R1AX32-F1
#
_entry.id   AF-A0A4R1AX32-F1
#
_cell.length_a   1.000
_cell.length_b   1.000
_cell.length_c   1.000
_cell.angle_alpha   90.00
_cell.angle_beta   90.00
_cell.angle_gamma   90.00
#
_symmetry.space_group_name_H-M   'P 1'
#
loop_
_entity.id
_entity.type
_entity.pdbx_description
1 polymer ?
#
loop_
_entity_poly.entity_id
_entity_poly.type
_entity_poly.pdbx_seq_one_letter_code
_entity_poly.pdbx_strand_id
1 'polypeptide(L)' 'MDAGWQVEQWFHEYEKDITNYLVYYTGSKDVEDLVQETFLKAFQSFVRFKFESNPKTWLISIARNTAIDF' A
#
# COMPACT_ATOMS: atom_id res chain seq x y z
N MET A 1 12.92 -7.70 13.64
CA MET A 1 11.51 -7.61 13.25
C MET A 1 11.38 -8.21 11.87
N ASP A 2 10.43 -9.12 11.69
CA ASP A 2 10.14 -9.71 10.39
C ASP A 2 9.37 -8.70 9.53
N ALA A 3 9.69 -8.62 8.24
CA ALA A 3 9.01 -7.73 7.30
C ALA A 3 7.51 -8.03 7.23
N GLY A 4 7.13 -9.31 7.40
CA GLY A 4 5.74 -9.75 7.36
C GLY A 4 4.91 -9.11 8.47
N TRP A 5 5.41 -9.19 9.71
CA TRP A 5 4.73 -8.59 10.86
C TRP A 5 4.55 -7.07 10.72
N GLN A 6 5.57 -6.36 10.23
CA GLN A 6 5.48 -4.91 10.08
C GLN A 6 4.45 -4.50 9.01
N VAL A 7 4.41 -5.21 7.89
CA VAL A 7 3.45 -4.94 6.81
C VAL A 7 2.04 -5.32 7.23
N GLU A 8 1.85 -6.38 8.00
CA GLU A 8 0.57 -6.73 8.61
C GLU A 8 0.06 -5.63 9.55
N GLN A 9 0.93 -5.06 10.39
CA GLN A 9 0.56 -3.91 11.22
C GLN A 9 0.13 -2.71 10.38
N TRP A 10 0.88 -2.40 9.32
CA TRP A 10 0.52 -1.33 8.40
C TRP A 10 -0.77 -1.59 7.63
N PHE A 11 -1.07 -2.84 7.31
CA PHE A 11 -2.34 -3.22 6.71
C PHE A 11 -3.49 -2.86 7.66
N HIS A 12 -3.41 -3.29 8.92
CA HIS A 12 -4.43 -2.94 9.91
C HIS A 12 -4.56 -1.43 10.16
N GLU A 13 -3.45 -0.70 10.10
CA GLU A 13 -3.45 0.75 10.35
C GLU A 13 -3.93 1.57 9.14
N TYR A 14 -3.58 1.16 7.92
CA TYR A 14 -3.71 2.00 6.72
C TYR A 14 -4.55 1.41 5.59
N GLU A 15 -5.05 0.18 5.67
CA GLU A 15 -5.87 -0.42 4.59
C GLU A 15 -7.00 0.52 4.16
N LYS A 16 -7.80 1.02 5.11
CA LYS A 16 -8.92 1.93 4.80
C LYS A 16 -8.47 3.22 4.12
N ASP A 17 -7.31 3.76 4.50
CA ASP A 17 -6.75 4.96 3.87
C ASP A 17 -6.32 4.69 2.43
N ILE A 18 -5.67 3.55 2.19
CA ILE A 18 -5.24 3.12 0.86
C ILE A 18 -6.44 2.80 -0.03
N THR A 19 -7.45 2.11 0.50
CA THR A 19 -8.72 1.85 -0.18
C THR A 19 -9.40 3.16 -0.58
N ASN A 20 -9.57 4.11 0.34
CA ASN A 20 -10.17 5.41 0.02
C ASN A 20 -9.36 6.19 -1.03
N TYR A 21 -8.03 6.17 -0.93
CA TYR A 21 -7.15 6.79 -1.90
C TYR A 21 -7.34 6.18 -3.30
N LEU A 22 -7.34 4.85 -3.40
CA LEU A 22 -7.52 4.14 -4.67
C LEU A 22 -8.91 4.39 -5.26
N VAL A 23 -9.97 4.38 -4.45
CA VAL A 23 -11.33 4.70 -4.92
C VAL A 23 -11.39 6.11 -5.52
N TYR A 24 -10.77 7.07 -4.83
CA TYR A 24 -10.67 8.44 -5.34
C TYR A 24 -9.83 8.52 -6.63
N TYR A 25 -8.70 7.81 -6.67
CA TYR A 25 -7.74 7.89 -7.77
C TYR A 25 -8.24 7.21 -9.05
N THR A 26 -8.88 6.04 -8.93
CA THR A 26 -9.39 5.27 -10.08
C THR A 26 -10.80 5.69 -10.49
N GLY A 27 -11.56 6.33 -9.59
CA GLY A 27 -12.98 6.62 -9.78
C GLY A 27 -13.89 5.38 -9.68
N SER A 28 -13.33 4.22 -9.27
CA SER A 28 -14.05 2.97 -9.08
C SER A 28 -14.09 2.57 -7.61
N LYS A 29 -15.16 1.88 -7.19
CA LYS A 29 -15.21 1.24 -5.86
C LYS A 29 -14.56 -0.14 -5.84
N ASP A 30 -14.32 -0.71 -7.01
CA ASP A 30 -13.70 -2.01 -7.20
C ASP A 30 -12.17 -1.85 -7.20
N VAL A 31 -11.59 -1.83 -6.00
CA VAL A 31 -10.15 -1.59 -5.78
C VAL A 31 -9.50 -2.64 -4.87
N GLU A 32 -10.23 -3.70 -4.52
CA GLU A 32 -9.76 -4.72 -3.58
C GLU A 32 -8.45 -5.38 -4.04
N ASP A 33 -8.36 -5.72 -5.33
CA ASP A 33 -7.15 -6.29 -5.92
C ASP A 33 -5.97 -5.30 -5.91
N LEU A 34 -6.23 -4.01 -6.16
CA LEU A 34 -5.22 -2.96 -6.08
C LEU A 34 -4.70 -2.77 -4.66
N VAL A 35 -5.59 -2.87 -3.66
CA VAL A 35 -5.22 -2.81 -2.24
C VAL A 35 -4.34 -4.01 -1.88
N GLN A 36 -4.75 -5.23 -2.24
CA GLN A 36 -3.94 -6.44 -2.01
C GLN A 36 -2.56 -6.32 -2.66
N GLU A 37 -2.50 -5.97 -3.94
CA GLU A 37 -1.26 -5.85 -4.70
C GLU A 37 -0.35 -4.75 -4.11
N THR A 38 -0.93 -3.67 -3.57
CA THR A 38 -0.18 -2.62 -2.87
C THR A 38 0.57 -3.19 -1.66
N PHE A 39 -0.10 -3.93 -0.78
CA PHE A 39 0.54 -4.49 0.41
C PHE A 39 1.49 -5.65 0.07
N LEU A 40 1.22 -6.40 -0.99
CA LEU A 40 2.15 -7.43 -1.50
C LEU A 40 3.45 -6.80 -2.01
N LYS A 41 3.36 -5.75 -2.83
CA LYS A 41 4.53 -4.98 -3.31
C LYS A 41 5.26 -4.29 -2.17
N ALA A 42 4.54 -3.81 -1.15
CA ALA A 42 5.13 -3.25 0.06
C ALA A 42 5.96 -4.30 0.82
N PHE A 43 5.44 -5.51 1.00
CA PHE A 43 6.19 -6.61 1.60
C PHE A 43 7.45 -6.97 0.80
N GLN A 44 7.34 -7.12 -0.52
CA GLN A 44 8.48 -7.42 -1.39
C GLN A 44 9.55 -6.31 -1.37
N SER A 45 9.14 -5.06 -1.22
CA SER A 45 10.01 -3.89 -1.25
C SER A 45 10.48 -3.45 0.14
N PHE A 46 10.00 -4.09 1.21
CA PHE A 46 10.19 -3.66 2.60
C PHE A 46 11.67 -3.51 2.97
N VAL A 47 12.52 -4.44 2.53
CA VAL A 47 13.98 -4.43 2.82
C VAL A 47 14.67 -3.18 2.25
N ARG A 48 14.08 -2.53 1.23
CA ARG A 48 14.60 -1.31 0.60
C ARG A 48 13.99 -0.05 1.21
N PHE A 49 12.98 -0.18 2.07
CA PHE A 49 12.36 0.97 2.71
C PHE A 49 13.32 1.56 3.75
N LYS A 50 13.77 2.78 3.50
CA LYS A 50 14.78 3.45 4.34
C LYS A 50 14.20 4.10 5.61
N PHE A 51 12.89 4.03 5.82
CA PHE A 51 12.18 4.71 6.92
C PHE A 51 12.38 6.23 6.97
N GLU A 52 12.77 6.84 5.85
CA GLU A 52 12.96 8.29 5.70
C GLU A 52 11.64 9.04 5.43
N SER A 53 10.54 8.31 5.29
CA SER A 53 9.20 8.85 5.08
C SER A 53 8.18 8.14 5.98
N ASN A 54 7.02 8.78 6.18
CA ASN A 54 5.90 8.15 6.86
C ASN A 54 5.48 6.89 6.07
N PRO A 55 5.31 5.72 6.73
CA PRO A 55 4.88 4.48 6.06
C PRO A 55 3.62 4.65 5.19
N LYS A 56 2.63 5.42 5.63
CA LYS A 56 1.43 5.73 4.85
C LYS A 56 1.75 6.44 3.55
N THR A 57 2.67 7.43 3.56
CA THR A 57 3.11 8.13 2.35
C THR A 57 3.80 7.17 1.38
N TRP A 58 4.60 6.24 1.89
CA TRP A 58 5.24 5.22 1.09
C TRP A 58 4.25 4.21 0.51
N LEU A 59 3.26 3.76 1.28
CA LEU A 59 2.19 2.90 0.79
C LEU A 59 1.33 3.59 -0.28
N ILE A 60 1.04 4.89 -0.14
CA ILE A 60 0.35 5.67 -1.18
C ILE A 60 1.16 5.71 -2.48
N SER A 61 2.49 5.83 -2.42
CA SER A 61 3.30 5.84 -3.64
C SER A 61 3.29 4.48 -4.35
N ILE A 62 3.29 3.38 -3.59
CA ILE A 62 3.11 2.03 -4.13
C ILE A 62 1.71 1.89 -4.74
N ALA A 63 0.65 2.27 -4.01
CA ALA A 63 -0.73 2.20 -4.47
C ALA A 63 -0.94 2.96 -5.77
N ARG A 64 -0.39 4.18 -5.86
CA ARG A 64 -0.43 4.98 -7.08
C ARG A 64 0.22 4.28 -8.27
N ASN A 65 1.40 3.71 -8.07
CA ASN A 65 2.12 3.03 -9.14
C ASN A 65 1.38 1.74 -9.56
N THR A 66 0.90 0.96 -8.58
CA THR A 66 0.06 -0.22 -8.84
C THR A 66 -1.18 0.12 -9.66
N ALA A 67 -1.88 1.21 -9.34
CA ALA A 67 -3.07 1.64 -10.09
C ALA A 67 -2.76 2.20 -11.50
N ILE A 68 -1.52 2.60 -11.78
CA ILE A 68 -1.09 3.01 -13.13
C ILE A 68 -0.76 1.79 -13.99
N ASP A 69 -0.23 0.72 -13.37
CA ASP A 69 0.19 -0.50 -14.05
C ASP A 69 -0.98 -1.46 -14.37
N PHE A 70 -2.13 -1.27 -13.73
CA PHE A 70 -3.33 -2.12 -13.82
C PHE A 70 -4.29 -1.65 -14.92
#